data_AF-A0A6B2G0F2-F1
#
_entry.id   AF-A0A6B2G0F2-F1
#
_cell.length_a   1.000
_cell.length_b   1.000
_cell.length_c   1.000
_cell.angle_alpha   90.00
_cell.angle_beta   90.00
_cell.angle_gamma   90.00
#
_symmetry.space_group_name_H-M   'P 1'
#
loop_
_entity.id
_entity.type
_entity.pdbx_description
1 polymer ?
#
loop_
_entity_poly.entity_id
_entity_poly.type
_entity_poly.pdbx_seq_one_letter_code
_entity_poly.pdbx_strand_id
1 'polypeptide(L)'
;NWIQPFKDIISSIRKKEMKNLKREKNLDAFCVVFWASSPSVVAMASLGLYVYYDNQLTVSKALTSVSIFYLLNFPINALSCSINGIIQANVSRKRLEQFLNIANSTLAGNCKETCTASEPGTDEIVSFVDSTFCYEDKNCNSSMKIFKNINLSIDKNNLIAVCGLVGVGKSSLFKVYYWRNPLLFGKSYFKKRHQNIIFSTKPLAF
;
A
#
# COMPACT_ATOMS: atom_id res chain seq x y z
N ASN A 1 -11.06 -32.50 7.79
CA ASN A 1 -11.23 -32.34 6.32
C ASN A 1 -11.64 -30.91 5.96
N TRP A 2 -10.74 -29.93 6.06
CA TRP A 2 -10.98 -28.54 5.61
C TRP A 2 -10.61 -28.29 4.15
N ILE A 3 -10.01 -29.27 3.49
CA ILE A 3 -9.55 -29.15 2.10
C ILE A 3 -10.73 -28.94 1.13
N GLN A 4 -11.87 -29.61 1.35
CA GLN A 4 -13.03 -29.48 0.46
C GLN A 4 -13.67 -28.09 0.50
N PRO A 5 -14.04 -27.51 1.66
CA PRO A 5 -14.61 -26.17 1.68
C PRO A 5 -13.65 -25.10 1.14
N PHE A 6 -12.33 -25.22 1.41
CA PHE A 6 -11.34 -24.33 0.80
C PHE A 6 -11.27 -24.46 -0.72
N LYS A 7 -11.32 -25.70 -1.24
CA LYS A 7 -11.34 -25.96 -2.68
C LYS A 7 -12.58 -25.33 -3.32
N ASP A 8 -13.73 -25.42 -2.68
CA ASP A 8 -14.98 -24.84 -3.18
C ASP A 8 -14.91 -23.31 -3.22
N ILE A 9 -14.39 -22.68 -2.16
CA ILE A 9 -14.17 -21.23 -2.10
C ILE A 9 -13.24 -20.78 -3.23
N ILE A 10 -12.08 -21.42 -3.38
CA ILE A 10 -11.11 -21.09 -4.44
C ILE A 10 -11.73 -21.28 -5.83
N SER A 11 -12.48 -22.36 -6.03
CA SER A 11 -13.14 -22.63 -7.32
C SER A 11 -14.19 -21.56 -7.66
N SER A 12 -14.93 -21.06 -6.66
CA SER A 12 -15.93 -20.02 -6.84
C SER A 12 -15.29 -18.69 -7.24
N ILE A 13 -14.18 -18.31 -6.61
CA ILE A 13 -13.39 -17.12 -6.94
C ILE A 13 -12.83 -17.24 -8.35
N ARG A 14 -12.23 -18.39 -8.69
CA ARG A 14 -11.64 -18.65 -10.00
C ARG A 14 -12.67 -18.61 -11.13
N LYS A 15 -13.90 -19.11 -10.90
CA LYS A 15 -14.99 -19.00 -11.87
C LYS A 15 -15.37 -17.55 -12.15
N LYS A 16 -15.42 -16.71 -11.11
CA LYS A 16 -15.71 -15.27 -11.24
C LYS A 16 -14.61 -14.55 -12.00
N GLU A 17 -13.35 -14.83 -11.66
CA GLU A 17 -12.17 -14.29 -12.35
C GLU A 17 -12.17 -14.69 -13.83
N MET A 18 -12.37 -15.97 -14.14
CA MET A 18 -12.37 -16.47 -15.51
C MET A 18 -13.49 -15.85 -16.36
N LYS A 19 -14.66 -15.57 -15.78
CA LYS A 19 -15.75 -14.86 -16.46
C LYS A 19 -15.34 -13.44 -16.85
N ASN A 20 -14.67 -12.73 -15.95
CA ASN A 20 -14.18 -11.38 -16.20
C ASN A 20 -13.07 -11.38 -17.26
N LEU A 21 -12.09 -12.27 -17.11
CA LEU A 21 -10.99 -12.45 -18.08
C LEU A 21 -11.53 -12.81 -19.48
N LYS A 22 -12.53 -13.68 -19.58
CA LYS A 22 -13.13 -14.04 -20.87
C LYS A 22 -13.80 -12.83 -21.52
N ARG A 23 -14.51 -12.01 -20.75
CA ARG A 23 -15.13 -10.78 -21.26
C ARG A 23 -14.08 -9.78 -21.74
N GLU A 24 -13.03 -9.59 -20.96
CA GLU A 24 -11.91 -8.72 -21.31
C GLU A 24 -11.22 -9.19 -22.59
N LYS A 25 -10.90 -10.49 -22.69
CA LYS A 25 -10.29 -11.08 -23.89
C LYS A 25 -11.17 -11.01 -25.13
N ASN A 26 -12.48 -11.17 -24.97
CA ASN A 26 -13.40 -10.97 -26.09
C ASN A 26 -13.37 -9.51 -26.57
N LEU A 27 -13.42 -8.53 -25.66
CA LEU A 27 -13.34 -7.11 -26.01
C LEU A 27 -12.01 -6.75 -26.66
N ASP A 28 -10.91 -7.30 -26.15
CA ASP A 28 -9.57 -7.14 -26.71
C ASP A 28 -9.49 -7.69 -28.13
N ALA A 29 -10.02 -8.89 -28.38
CA ALA A 29 -10.09 -9.47 -29.72
C ALA A 29 -10.88 -8.60 -30.70
N PHE A 30 -12.05 -8.08 -30.29
CA PHE A 30 -12.82 -7.13 -31.11
C PHE A 30 -12.05 -5.84 -31.37
N CYS A 31 -11.35 -5.32 -30.36
CA CYS A 31 -10.53 -4.12 -30.47
C CYS A 31 -9.41 -4.32 -31.51
N VAL A 32 -8.71 -5.46 -31.48
CA VAL A 32 -7.63 -5.78 -32.43
C VAL A 32 -8.16 -5.85 -33.87
N VAL A 33 -9.32 -6.48 -34.09
CA VAL A 33 -9.94 -6.53 -35.43
C VAL A 33 -10.32 -5.13 -35.90
N PHE A 34 -10.95 -4.33 -35.04
CA PHE A 34 -11.31 -2.95 -35.35
C PHE A 34 -10.06 -2.12 -35.69
N TRP A 35 -9.00 -2.29 -34.90
CA TRP A 35 -7.71 -1.63 -35.07
C TRP A 35 -7.03 -1.98 -36.40
N ALA A 36 -7.03 -3.27 -36.77
CA ALA A 36 -6.50 -3.72 -38.06
C ALA A 36 -7.32 -3.18 -39.25
N SER A 37 -8.64 -3.05 -39.10
CA SER A 37 -9.54 -2.55 -40.15
C SER A 37 -9.57 -1.02 -40.29
N SER A 38 -9.24 -0.29 -39.23
CA SER A 38 -9.31 1.18 -39.16
C SER A 38 -8.65 1.90 -40.34
N PRO A 39 -7.38 1.65 -40.71
CA PRO A 39 -6.73 2.38 -41.80
C PRO A 39 -7.40 2.12 -43.16
N SER A 40 -7.90 0.91 -43.40
CA SER A 40 -8.61 0.56 -44.63
C SER A 40 -9.98 1.24 -44.71
N VAL A 41 -10.72 1.29 -43.60
CA VAL A 41 -12.03 1.97 -43.52
C VAL A 41 -11.86 3.48 -43.68
N VAL A 42 -10.86 4.09 -43.02
CA VAL A 42 -10.56 5.53 -43.14
C VAL A 42 -10.12 5.90 -44.57
N ALA A 43 -9.26 5.08 -45.19
CA ALA A 43 -8.87 5.28 -46.58
C ALA A 43 -10.07 5.18 -47.54
N MET A 44 -10.91 4.16 -47.38
CA MET A 44 -12.10 3.98 -48.20
C MET A 44 -13.12 5.11 -48.02
N ALA A 45 -13.35 5.56 -46.79
CA ALA A 45 -14.25 6.69 -46.51
C ALA A 45 -13.71 8.01 -47.09
N SER A 46 -12.43 8.31 -46.90
CA SER A 46 -11.82 9.56 -47.40
C SER A 46 -11.75 9.63 -48.92
N LEU A 47 -11.33 8.54 -49.59
CA LEU A 47 -11.31 8.47 -51.05
C LEU A 47 -12.73 8.42 -51.62
N GLY A 48 -13.66 7.72 -50.96
CA GLY A 48 -15.07 7.67 -51.34
C GLY A 48 -15.73 9.05 -51.29
N LEU A 49 -15.48 9.82 -50.23
CA LEU A 49 -15.93 11.22 -50.15
C LEU A 49 -15.30 12.08 -51.26
N TYR A 50 -14.02 11.85 -51.55
CA TYR A 50 -13.31 12.62 -52.58
C TYR A 50 -13.89 12.41 -53.99
N VAL A 51 -14.29 11.17 -54.35
CA VAL A 51 -15.03 10.88 -55.59
C VAL A 51 -16.39 11.57 -55.59
N TYR A 52 -17.11 11.53 -54.46
CA TYR A 52 -18.46 12.08 -54.36
C TYR A 52 -18.52 13.59 -54.66
N TYR A 53 -17.45 14.33 -54.34
CA TYR A 53 -17.32 15.76 -54.66
C TYR A 53 -16.82 16.05 -56.09
N ASP A 54 -16.91 15.09 -57.00
CA ASP A 54 -16.59 15.22 -58.43
C ASP A 54 -15.12 15.55 -58.74
N ASN A 55 -14.21 15.16 -57.84
CA ASN A 55 -12.78 15.34 -58.04
C ASN A 55 -12.15 14.17 -58.81
N GLN A 56 -11.20 14.48 -59.70
CA GLN A 56 -10.45 13.45 -60.43
C GLN A 56 -9.47 12.72 -59.52
N LEU A 57 -9.72 11.42 -59.35
CA LEU A 57 -8.96 10.54 -58.48
C LEU A 57 -7.81 9.89 -59.25
N THR A 58 -6.62 10.50 -59.19
CA THR A 58 -5.40 9.94 -59.77
C THR A 58 -4.83 8.84 -58.87
N VAL A 59 -4.34 7.75 -59.46
CA VAL A 59 -3.70 6.62 -58.75
C VAL A 59 -2.58 7.09 -57.80
N SER A 60 -1.78 8.06 -58.23
CA SER A 60 -0.71 8.65 -57.42
C SER A 60 -1.24 9.29 -56.12
N LYS A 61 -2.36 10.02 -56.18
CA LYS A 61 -2.98 10.64 -55.00
C LYS A 61 -3.55 9.58 -54.05
N ALA A 62 -4.24 8.56 -54.59
CA ALA A 62 -4.81 7.48 -53.79
C ALA A 62 -3.73 6.71 -53.00
N LEU A 63 -2.66 6.29 -53.68
CA LEU A 63 -1.56 5.54 -53.04
C LEU A 63 -0.82 6.38 -51.99
N THR A 64 -0.62 7.67 -52.26
CA THR A 64 0.03 8.59 -51.31
C THR A 64 -0.84 8.79 -50.06
N SER A 65 -2.15 9.02 -50.21
CA SER A 65 -3.08 9.18 -49.09
C SER A 65 -3.17 7.92 -48.22
N VAL A 66 -3.29 6.74 -48.84
CA VAL A 66 -3.29 5.45 -48.12
C VAL A 66 -2.02 5.28 -47.29
N SER A 67 -0.86 5.57 -47.87
CA SER A 67 0.43 5.46 -47.17
C SER A 67 0.52 6.39 -45.96
N ILE A 68 0.03 7.62 -46.08
CA ILE A 68 0.00 8.60 -44.97
C ILE A 68 -0.93 8.10 -43.84
N PHE A 69 -2.10 7.54 -44.15
CA PHE A 69 -2.99 7.00 -43.12
C PHE A 69 -2.37 5.82 -42.36
N TYR A 70 -1.64 4.94 -43.06
CA TYR A 70 -0.90 3.86 -42.40
C TYR A 70 0.21 4.39 -41.49
N LEU A 71 0.97 5.39 -41.94
CA LEU A 71 2.03 6.03 -41.14
C LEU A 71 1.48 6.76 -39.92
N LEU A 72 0.29 7.37 -40.01
CA LEU A 72 -0.36 8.09 -38.91
C LEU A 72 -0.87 7.14 -37.81
N ASN A 73 -1.16 5.89 -38.13
CA ASN A 73 -1.68 4.93 -37.16
C ASN A 73 -0.62 4.65 -36.07
N PHE A 74 0.65 4.51 -36.44
CA PHE A 74 1.75 4.30 -35.48
C PHE A 74 1.81 5.36 -34.34
N PRO A 75 1.91 6.68 -34.61
CA PRO A 75 1.97 7.68 -33.56
C PRO A 75 0.67 7.77 -32.75
N ILE A 76 -0.51 7.54 -33.35
CA ILE A 76 -1.80 7.51 -32.61
C ILE A 76 -1.78 6.41 -31.54
N ASN A 77 -1.20 5.25 -31.85
CA ASN A 77 -1.08 4.15 -30.90
C ASN A 77 -0.03 4.41 -29.83
N ALA A 78 1.11 4.98 -30.22
CA ALA A 78 2.13 5.41 -29.27
C ALA A 78 1.58 6.45 -28.27
N LEU A 79 0.75 7.40 -28.74
CA LEU A 79 0.07 8.37 -27.89
C LEU A 79 -0.90 7.70 -26.92
N SER A 80 -1.68 6.72 -27.39
CA SER A 80 -2.61 5.96 -26.54
C SER A 80 -1.88 5.19 -25.43
N CYS A 81 -0.76 4.55 -25.74
CA CYS A 81 0.10 3.90 -24.75
C CYS A 81 0.69 4.89 -23.75
N SER A 82 1.09 6.08 -24.20
CA SER A 82 1.66 7.12 -23.35
C SER A 82 0.66 7.60 -22.29
N ILE A 83 -0.61 7.75 -22.65
CA ILE A 83 -1.69 8.13 -21.71
C ILE A 83 -1.82 7.08 -20.60
N ASN A 84 -1.84 5.79 -20.96
CA ASN A 84 -1.87 4.70 -19.97
C ASN A 84 -0.63 4.74 -19.05
N GLY A 85 0.55 5.03 -19.61
CA GLY A 85 1.78 5.21 -18.83
C GLY A 85 1.66 6.34 -17.80
N ILE A 86 1.08 7.49 -18.18
CA ILE A 86 0.86 8.62 -17.27
C ILE A 86 -0.12 8.25 -16.15
N ILE A 87 -1.20 7.52 -16.46
CA ILE A 87 -2.17 7.05 -15.44
C ILE A 87 -1.47 6.13 -14.43
N GLN A 88 -0.69 5.17 -14.91
CA GLN A 88 0.05 4.25 -14.04
C GLN A 88 1.11 4.98 -13.20
N ALA A 89 1.83 5.93 -13.79
CA ALA A 89 2.79 6.77 -13.09
C ALA A 89 2.12 7.59 -11.97
N ASN A 90 0.93 8.14 -12.22
CA ASN A 90 0.16 8.86 -11.21
C ASN A 90 -0.27 7.96 -10.03
N VAL A 91 -0.70 6.73 -10.29
CA VAL A 91 -1.03 5.76 -9.23
C VAL A 91 0.23 5.36 -8.44
N SER A 92 1.34 5.13 -9.13
CA SER A 92 2.63 4.83 -8.50
C SER A 92 3.09 5.97 -7.60
N ARG A 93 3.00 7.22 -8.08
CA ARG A 93 3.33 8.42 -7.30
C ARG A 93 2.51 8.51 -6.01
N LYS A 94 1.19 8.30 -6.08
CA LYS A 94 0.32 8.32 -4.89
C LYS A 94 0.71 7.26 -3.86
N ARG A 95 1.08 6.05 -4.30
CA ARG A 95 1.52 4.98 -3.38
C ARG A 95 2.85 5.33 -2.72
N LEU A 96 3.78 5.88 -3.49
CA LEU A 96 5.08 6.32 -2.98
C LEU A 96 4.92 7.46 -1.95
N GLU A 97 4.06 8.43 -2.25
CA GLU A 97 3.72 9.52 -1.33
C GLU A 97 3.12 8.99 0.00
N GLN A 98 2.19 8.04 -0.06
CA GLN A 98 1.63 7.40 1.14
C GLN A 98 2.71 6.68 1.96
N PHE A 99 3.62 5.97 1.31
CA PHE A 99 4.71 5.27 1.98
C PHE A 99 5.70 6.24 2.66
N LEU A 100 6.10 7.30 1.94
CA LEU A 100 7.00 8.32 2.47
C LEU A 100 6.34 9.11 3.62
N ASN A 101 5.05 9.42 3.52
CA ASN A 101 4.32 10.10 4.59
C ASN A 101 4.20 9.26 5.85
N ILE A 102 4.05 7.93 5.73
CA ILE A 102 4.08 7.03 6.90
C ILE A 102 5.48 7.05 7.53
N ALA A 103 6.54 6.90 6.74
CA ALA A 103 7.92 6.94 7.23
C ALA A 103 8.28 8.28 7.92
N ASN A 104 7.79 9.40 7.38
CA ASN A 104 7.99 10.71 8.00
C ASN A 104 7.17 10.86 9.29
N SER A 105 5.96 10.29 9.36
CA SER A 105 5.14 10.34 10.58
C SER A 105 5.71 9.50 11.72
N THR A 106 6.34 8.35 11.42
CA THR A 106 7.03 7.56 12.43
C THR A 106 8.30 8.28 12.89
N LEU A 107 9.08 8.88 11.98
CA LEU A 107 10.28 9.65 12.37
C LEU A 107 9.96 10.97 13.09
N ALA A 108 8.88 11.67 12.72
CA ALA A 108 8.46 12.93 13.36
C ALA A 108 7.68 12.70 14.66
N GLY A 109 6.88 11.64 14.76
CA GLY A 109 6.31 11.17 16.03
C GLY A 109 7.39 10.69 17.01
N ASN A 110 8.54 10.28 16.46
CA ASN A 110 9.73 9.92 17.23
C ASN A 110 10.58 11.14 17.68
N CYS A 111 10.25 12.35 17.20
CA CYS A 111 10.98 13.58 17.50
C CYS A 111 10.05 14.71 17.99
N LYS A 112 9.06 14.39 18.84
CA LYS A 112 8.65 15.34 19.88
C LYS A 112 9.46 15.03 21.12
N GLU A 113 10.52 15.81 21.27
CA GLU A 113 11.31 15.94 22.48
C GLU A 113 10.38 15.98 23.71
N THR A 114 10.39 14.90 24.47
CA THR A 114 10.16 14.97 25.93
C THR A 114 11.10 14.00 26.63
N CYS A 115 12.34 13.93 26.13
CA CYS A 115 13.47 13.56 26.97
C CYS A 115 13.87 14.79 27.80
N THR A 116 12.97 15.30 28.65
CA THR A 116 13.41 16.13 29.77
C THR A 116 14.08 15.19 30.74
N ALA A 117 15.41 15.17 30.73
CA ALA A 117 16.18 14.59 31.80
C ALA A 117 15.73 15.20 33.14
N SER A 118 15.66 14.35 34.19
CA SER A 118 15.37 14.60 35.62
C SER A 118 13.90 14.94 35.99
N GLU A 119 13.21 14.26 36.93
CA GLU A 119 13.51 13.19 37.93
C GLU A 119 12.33 12.19 38.04
N PRO A 120 12.56 10.90 38.39
CA PRO A 120 12.53 10.46 39.80
C PRO A 120 13.70 9.50 40.15
N GLY A 121 14.13 9.45 41.42
CA GLY A 121 14.96 8.40 42.04
C GLY A 121 16.24 7.96 41.30
N THR A 122 17.41 8.09 41.93
CA THR A 122 18.73 7.85 41.31
C THR A 122 18.96 6.47 40.66
N ASP A 123 18.07 5.49 40.85
CA ASP A 123 18.19 4.10 40.35
C ASP A 123 17.09 3.58 39.39
N GLU A 124 16.09 4.37 39.00
CA GLU A 124 15.05 3.91 38.05
C GLU A 124 15.58 3.83 36.60
N ILE A 125 15.30 2.74 35.88
CA ILE A 125 15.67 2.53 34.46
C ILE A 125 14.50 2.88 33.53
N VAL A 126 13.28 2.50 33.90
CA VAL A 126 12.05 2.78 33.15
C VAL A 126 10.96 3.20 34.11
N SER A 127 10.34 4.35 33.87
CA SER A 127 9.12 4.74 34.58
C SER A 127 8.05 5.26 33.62
N PHE A 128 6.84 4.75 33.79
CA PHE A 128 5.64 5.17 33.11
C PHE A 128 4.74 5.87 34.13
N VAL A 129 4.36 7.12 33.86
CA VAL A 129 3.49 7.93 34.73
C VAL A 129 2.26 8.37 33.95
N ASP A 130 1.09 7.92 34.42
CA ASP A 130 -0.25 8.12 33.86
C ASP A 130 -0.31 7.91 32.33
N SER A 131 0.37 6.86 31.88
CA SER A 131 0.59 6.60 30.46
C SER A 131 -0.56 5.84 29.79
N THR A 132 -1.01 6.34 28.63
CA THR A 132 -2.05 5.70 27.81
C THR A 132 -1.51 5.41 26.41
N PHE A 133 -1.60 4.15 25.97
CA PHE A 133 -1.04 3.65 24.71
C PHE A 133 -2.13 3.17 23.76
N CYS A 134 -1.92 3.37 22.45
CA CYS A 134 -2.83 2.91 21.39
C CYS A 134 -2.09 2.14 20.29
N TYR A 135 -2.84 1.36 19.52
CA TYR A 135 -2.32 0.76 18.29
C TYR A 135 -2.14 1.83 17.21
N GLU A 136 -1.19 1.62 16.29
CA GLU A 136 -0.75 2.57 15.23
C GLU A 136 -1.82 2.97 14.19
N ASP A 137 -3.11 2.69 14.40
CA ASP A 137 -4.14 3.06 13.43
C ASP A 137 -4.54 4.53 13.55
N LYS A 138 -4.61 5.19 12.38
CA LYS A 138 -4.75 6.64 12.16
C LYS A 138 -5.97 7.30 12.80
N ASN A 139 -6.91 6.52 13.33
CA ASN A 139 -8.09 6.98 14.04
C ASN A 139 -8.13 6.36 15.44
N CYS A 140 -7.46 7.00 16.39
CA CYS A 140 -7.56 6.68 17.82
C CYS A 140 -8.95 7.06 18.36
N ASN A 141 -9.99 6.35 17.92
CA ASN A 141 -11.27 6.33 18.61
C ASN A 141 -11.11 5.57 19.93
N SER A 142 -11.84 6.01 20.96
CA SER A 142 -11.71 5.58 22.37
C SER A 142 -11.78 4.05 22.61
N SER A 143 -12.18 3.27 21.59
CA SER A 143 -12.28 1.81 21.60
C SER A 143 -10.97 1.04 21.35
N MET A 144 -9.88 1.68 20.92
CA MET A 144 -8.62 0.99 20.56
C MET A 144 -7.42 1.36 21.46
N LYS A 145 -7.70 1.64 22.74
CA LYS A 145 -6.67 1.85 23.77
C LYS A 145 -6.14 0.51 24.26
N ILE A 146 -4.83 0.27 24.10
CA ILE A 146 -4.15 -0.94 24.58
C ILE A 146 -4.09 -0.91 26.11
N PHE A 147 -3.71 0.25 26.64
CA PHE A 147 -3.52 0.49 28.06
C PHE A 147 -4.02 1.87 28.42
N LYS A 148 -4.65 2.00 29.59
CA LYS A 148 -5.16 3.26 30.13
C LYS A 148 -4.49 3.51 31.48
N ASN A 149 -3.89 4.68 31.66
CA ASN A 149 -3.30 5.16 32.91
C ASN A 149 -2.40 4.12 33.61
N ILE A 150 -1.36 3.63 32.91
CA ILE A 150 -0.37 2.76 33.54
C ILE A 150 0.64 3.60 34.31
N ASN A 151 0.80 3.23 35.58
CA ASN A 151 1.85 3.65 36.48
C ASN A 151 2.76 2.44 36.79
N LEU A 152 4.00 2.48 36.30
CA LEU A 152 4.95 1.39 36.48
C LEU A 152 6.38 1.95 36.56
N SER A 153 7.10 1.63 37.64
CA SER A 153 8.52 1.97 37.85
C SER A 153 9.35 0.69 37.92
N ILE A 154 10.50 0.69 37.27
CA ILE A 154 11.47 -0.42 37.24
C ILE A 154 12.82 0.09 37.70
N ASP A 155 13.29 -0.43 38.83
CA ASP A 155 14.62 -0.14 39.37
C ASP A 155 15.72 -0.97 38.72
N LYS A 156 16.95 -0.46 38.81
CA LYS A 156 18.14 -1.18 38.37
C LYS A 156 18.36 -2.45 39.21
N ASN A 157 18.77 -3.53 38.52
CA ASN A 157 19.14 -4.81 39.11
C ASN A 157 17.98 -5.68 39.63
N ASN A 158 16.73 -5.37 39.26
CA ASN A 158 15.56 -6.16 39.60
C ASN A 158 15.13 -7.08 38.45
N LEU A 159 14.82 -8.34 38.76
CA LEU A 159 14.20 -9.30 37.84
C LEU A 159 12.68 -9.19 37.96
N ILE A 160 12.01 -8.77 36.88
CA ILE A 160 10.56 -8.57 36.85
C ILE A 160 9.90 -9.61 35.96
N ALA A 161 8.86 -10.28 36.48
CA ALA A 161 8.01 -11.19 35.72
C ALA A 161 6.64 -10.55 35.47
N VAL A 162 6.18 -10.57 34.22
CA VAL A 162 4.85 -10.08 33.82
C VAL A 162 3.92 -11.27 33.58
N CYS A 163 2.98 -11.49 34.50
CA CYS A 163 2.02 -12.59 34.47
C CYS A 163 0.59 -12.08 34.23
N GLY A 164 -0.29 -12.92 33.66
CA GLY A 164 -1.69 -12.58 33.41
C GLY A 164 -2.40 -13.56 32.48
N LEU A 165 -3.69 -13.36 32.23
CA LEU A 165 -4.50 -14.18 31.33
C LEU A 165 -4.12 -13.97 29.84
N VAL A 166 -4.57 -14.87 28.96
CA VAL A 166 -4.43 -14.71 27.51
C VAL A 166 -5.25 -13.50 27.05
N GLY A 167 -4.67 -12.62 26.22
CA GLY A 167 -5.36 -11.43 25.70
C GLY A 167 -5.23 -10.16 26.55
N VAL A 168 -4.61 -10.19 27.73
CA VAL A 168 -4.46 -9.01 28.63
C VAL A 168 -3.39 -8.00 28.14
N GLY A 169 -2.71 -8.29 27.03
CA GLY A 169 -1.76 -7.34 26.43
C GLY A 169 -0.30 -7.47 26.90
N LYS A 170 0.10 -8.58 27.53
CA LYS A 170 1.51 -8.82 27.94
C LYS A 170 2.52 -8.59 26.79
N SER A 171 2.25 -9.16 25.61
CA SER A 171 3.07 -8.95 24.41
C SER A 171 3.02 -7.49 23.91
N SER A 172 1.90 -6.80 24.12
CA SER A 172 1.75 -5.39 23.77
C SER A 172 2.54 -4.48 24.71
N LEU A 173 2.70 -4.85 25.99
CA LEU A 173 3.56 -4.16 26.96
C LEU A 173 5.04 -4.21 26.51
N PHE A 174 5.51 -5.36 26.03
CA PHE A 174 6.84 -5.45 25.43
C PHE A 174 6.99 -4.56 24.19
N LYS A 175 5.96 -4.45 23.33
CA LYS A 175 5.99 -3.55 22.17
C LYS A 175 6.07 -2.07 22.58
N VAL A 176 5.42 -1.69 23.69
CA VAL A 176 5.54 -0.36 24.28
C VAL A 176 6.97 -0.11 24.80
N TYR A 177 7.58 -1.09 25.46
CA TYR A 177 8.97 -1.00 25.91
C TYR A 177 9.97 -0.80 24.75
N TYR A 178 9.80 -1.52 23.64
CA TYR A 178 10.58 -1.30 22.40
C TYR A 178 10.16 -0.05 21.61
N TRP A 179 9.28 0.77 22.16
CA TRP A 179 8.84 2.03 21.58
C TRP A 179 8.23 1.86 20.17
N ARG A 180 7.44 0.81 20.00
CA ARG A 180 6.71 0.51 18.75
C ARG A 180 5.29 1.08 18.74
N ASN A 181 4.73 1.47 19.88
CA ASN A 181 3.37 2.00 19.95
C ASN A 181 3.42 3.47 20.40
N PRO A 182 2.63 4.37 19.77
CA PRO A 182 2.60 5.77 20.14
C PRO A 182 1.98 5.97 21.53
N LEU A 183 2.59 6.87 22.31
CA LEU A 183 2.04 7.38 23.57
C LEU A 183 1.02 8.47 23.26
N LEU A 184 -0.21 8.36 23.79
CA LEU A 184 -1.23 9.40 23.63
C LEU A 184 -1.21 10.44 24.75
N PHE A 185 -1.09 9.98 26.00
CA PHE A 185 -1.13 10.80 27.20
C PHE A 185 -0.18 10.21 28.25
N GLY A 186 0.38 11.05 29.11
CA GLY A 186 1.31 10.67 30.19
C GLY A 186 2.77 10.97 29.88
N LYS A 187 3.66 10.52 30.76
CA LYS A 187 5.12 10.67 30.61
C LYS A 187 5.79 9.30 30.71
N SER A 188 6.81 9.07 29.89
CA SER A 188 7.64 7.87 29.95
C SER A 188 9.10 8.25 30.03
N TYR A 189 9.78 7.82 31.09
CA TYR A 189 11.20 8.07 31.32
C TYR A 189 11.98 6.79 31.04
N PHE A 190 13.07 6.93 30.27
CA PHE A 190 14.00 5.84 29.97
C PHE A 190 15.44 6.30 30.21
N LYS A 191 16.15 5.60 31.10
CA LYS A 191 17.57 5.86 31.35
C LYS A 191 18.41 5.20 30.26
N LYS A 192 18.91 5.99 29.30
CA LYS A 192 19.74 5.52 28.19
C LYS A 192 21.09 4.99 28.72
N ARG A 193 21.27 3.66 28.77
CA ARG A 193 22.58 3.03 28.92
C ARG A 193 22.70 1.88 27.91
N HIS A 194 23.77 1.94 27.12
CA HIS A 194 24.32 0.95 26.19
C HIS A 194 23.63 -0.42 26.10
N GLN A 195 23.33 -0.77 24.84
CA GLN A 195 22.92 -2.07 24.31
C GLN A 195 23.60 -3.26 25.03
N ASN A 196 22.78 -4.20 25.51
CA ASN A 196 23.04 -5.64 25.48
C ASN A 196 21.75 -6.36 25.89
N ILE A 197 20.88 -6.69 24.93
CA ILE A 197 19.72 -7.55 25.15
C ILE A 197 20.04 -8.91 24.56
N ILE A 198 20.43 -9.85 25.42
CA ILE A 198 20.51 -11.28 25.08
C ILE A 198 19.11 -11.85 25.23
N PHE A 199 18.48 -12.25 24.12
CA PHE A 199 17.22 -12.99 24.15
C PHE A 199 17.53 -14.49 24.28
N SER A 200 17.14 -15.10 25.41
CA SER A 200 17.07 -16.55 25.54
C SER A 200 15.61 -16.97 25.55
N THR A 201 15.12 -17.45 24.42
CA THR A 201 13.83 -18.14 24.32
C THR A 201 14.08 -19.63 24.55
N LYS A 202 13.84 -20.12 25.76
CA LYS A 202 13.63 -21.56 25.98
C LYS A 202 12.22 -21.92 25.51
N PRO A 203 12.04 -22.87 24.58
CA PRO A 203 10.72 -23.42 24.29
C PRO A 203 10.30 -24.30 25.47
N LEU A 204 9.15 -24.00 26.07
CA LEU A 204 8.42 -24.93 26.91
C LEU A 204 7.89 -26.04 25.99
N ALA A 205 8.45 -27.25 26.16
CA ALA A 205 7.88 -28.46 25.59
C ALA A 205 6.57 -28.80 26.34
N PHE A 206 5.61 -29.31 25.57
CA PHE A 206 4.31 -29.81 26.03
C PHE A 206 4.45 -30.93 27.06
#